data_AF-A0A1S1QTA3-F1
#
_entry.id   AF-A0A1S1QTA3-F1
#
_cell.length_a   1.000
_cell.length_b   1.000
_cell.length_c   1.000
_cell.angle_alpha   90.00
_cell.angle_beta   90.00
_cell.angle_gamma   90.00
#
_symmetry.space_group_name_H-M   'P 1'
#
loop_
_entity.id
_entity.type
_entity.pdbx_description
1 polymer ?
#
loop_
_entity_poly.entity_id
_entity_poly.type
_entity_poly.pdbx_seq_one_letter_code
_entity_poly.pdbx_strand_id
1 'polypeptide(L)'
;MFALLFAAGVAAGGMIYLRRSPVRDVQQPGTAAWWPHLALFLVAIALLAMARIRLRRRQHRRYRHRVRVAGGAPSDVRDQPVELLLLAPLGKPAGRRIRRTLRGARRSPGGLARLVTAGVVAIPLAYSLFRAGIQVLGGLDPNFTANAWGGPSYLGAMACHYLDAALIAAASAYLTARVLVPGPGPASSPYLDGGRTRSPAAPPREPTSRDQARGTPV
;
A
#
# COMPACT_ATOMS: atom_id res chain seq x y z
N MET A 1 6.34 -12.36 -10.55
CA MET A 1 6.53 -12.98 -9.23
C MET A 1 5.24 -13.58 -8.69
N PHE A 2 4.20 -12.80 -8.35
CA PHE A 2 2.96 -13.35 -7.78
C PHE A 2 2.28 -14.39 -8.67
N ALA A 3 2.14 -14.11 -9.97
CA ALA A 3 1.62 -15.09 -10.93
C ALA A 3 2.46 -16.37 -11.02
N LEU A 4 3.80 -16.25 -10.91
CA LEU A 4 4.71 -17.40 -10.91
C LEU A 4 4.55 -18.23 -9.63
N LEU A 5 4.44 -17.60 -8.45
CA LEU A 5 4.21 -18.30 -7.19
C LEU A 5 2.86 -19.04 -7.20
N PHE A 6 1.81 -18.37 -7.70
CA PHE A 6 0.50 -19.00 -7.85
C PHE A 6 0.56 -20.17 -8.84
N ALA A 7 1.15 -19.98 -10.03
CA ALA A 7 1.29 -21.04 -11.03
C ALA A 7 2.14 -22.22 -10.53
N ALA A 8 3.22 -21.95 -9.80
CA ALA A 8 4.01 -22.99 -9.13
C ALA A 8 3.17 -23.76 -8.09
N GLY A 9 2.29 -23.04 -7.37
CA GLY A 9 1.30 -23.65 -6.49
C GLY A 9 0.36 -24.57 -7.24
N VAL A 10 -0.21 -24.12 -8.36
CA VAL A 10 -1.10 -24.93 -9.20
C VAL A 10 -0.40 -26.20 -9.68
N ALA A 11 0.84 -26.08 -10.18
CA ALA A 11 1.63 -27.23 -10.60
C ALA A 11 1.90 -28.22 -9.45
N ALA A 12 2.25 -27.72 -8.27
CA ALA A 12 2.43 -28.53 -7.07
C ALA A 12 1.12 -29.23 -6.65
N GLY A 13 -0.01 -28.52 -6.71
CA GLY A 13 -1.35 -29.09 -6.49
C GLY A 13 -1.69 -30.20 -7.48
N GLY A 14 -1.32 -30.04 -8.76
CA GLY A 14 -1.47 -31.08 -9.78
C GLY A 14 -0.65 -32.33 -9.44
N MET A 15 0.59 -32.16 -8.98
CA MET A 15 1.43 -33.28 -8.53
C MET A 15 0.85 -34.00 -7.31
N ILE A 16 0.27 -33.27 -6.35
CA ILE A 16 -0.45 -33.86 -5.21
C ILE A 16 -1.64 -34.68 -5.70
N TYR A 17 -2.47 -34.11 -6.58
CA TYR A 17 -3.65 -34.78 -7.13
C TYR A 17 -3.31 -36.05 -7.92
N LEU A 18 -2.23 -36.02 -8.72
CA LEU A 18 -1.77 -37.18 -9.50
C LEU A 18 -1.19 -38.30 -8.63
N ARG A 19 -0.70 -37.98 -7.42
CA ARG A 19 -0.13 -38.94 -6.46
C ARG A 19 -1.08 -39.30 -5.32
N ARG A 20 -2.38 -38.99 -5.45
CA ARG A 20 -3.36 -39.22 -4.39
C ARG A 20 -3.54 -40.71 -4.10
N SER A 21 -3.76 -41.03 -2.84
CA SER A 21 -4.17 -42.37 -2.41
C SER A 21 -5.59 -42.68 -2.89
N PRO A 22 -5.89 -43.92 -3.34
CA PRO A 22 -7.26 -44.35 -3.60
C PRO A 22 -8.06 -44.59 -2.31
N VAL A 23 -7.37 -44.79 -1.18
CA VAL A 23 -8.00 -44.98 0.14
C VAL A 23 -8.45 -43.62 0.68
N ARG A 24 -9.70 -43.52 1.14
CA ARG A 24 -10.25 -42.28 1.68
C ARG A 24 -9.80 -42.06 3.12
N ASP A 25 -9.25 -40.88 3.38
CA ASP A 25 -8.99 -40.41 4.74
C ASP A 25 -10.31 -40.10 5.45
N VAL A 26 -10.36 -40.43 6.74
CA VAL A 26 -11.52 -40.14 7.59
C VAL A 26 -11.46 -38.67 8.02
N GLN A 27 -12.56 -37.95 7.81
CA GLN A 27 -12.72 -36.61 8.36
C GLN A 27 -12.69 -36.68 9.89
N GLN A 28 -11.81 -35.91 10.51
CA GLN A 28 -11.73 -35.76 11.95
C GLN A 28 -12.70 -34.65 12.39
N PRO A 29 -13.60 -34.93 13.36
CA PRO A 29 -14.48 -33.92 13.93
C PRO A 29 -13.68 -32.72 14.49
N GLY A 30 -14.21 -31.51 14.33
CA GLY A 30 -13.59 -30.28 14.87
C GLY A 30 -12.48 -29.66 14.03
N THR A 31 -12.08 -30.28 12.91
CA THR A 31 -11.09 -29.70 11.97
C THR A 31 -11.64 -28.53 11.15
N ALA A 32 -12.97 -28.48 10.96
CA ALA A 32 -13.64 -27.39 10.27
C ALA A 32 -13.63 -26.13 11.13
N ALA A 33 -13.00 -25.07 10.62
CA ALA A 33 -12.85 -23.77 11.24
C ALA A 33 -13.45 -22.64 10.39
N TRP A 34 -14.48 -22.94 9.59
CA TRP A 34 -15.16 -21.97 8.70
C TRP A 34 -15.53 -20.66 9.41
N TRP A 35 -16.17 -20.76 10.58
CA TRP A 35 -16.67 -19.59 11.31
C TRP A 35 -15.56 -18.64 11.77
N PRO A 36 -14.46 -19.10 12.39
CA PRO A 36 -13.30 -18.25 12.65
C PRO A 36 -12.79 -17.49 11.42
N HIS A 37 -12.65 -18.16 10.27
CA HIS A 37 -12.13 -17.54 9.04
C HIS A 37 -13.09 -16.46 8.52
N LEU A 38 -14.39 -16.76 8.49
CA LEU A 38 -15.40 -15.80 8.08
C LEU A 38 -15.45 -14.59 9.02
N ALA A 39 -15.40 -14.82 10.34
CA ALA A 39 -15.39 -13.75 11.33
C ALA A 39 -14.18 -12.83 11.16
N LEU A 40 -12.97 -13.38 11.02
CA LEU A 40 -11.75 -12.61 10.77
C LEU A 40 -11.83 -11.81 9.47
N PHE A 41 -12.37 -12.42 8.42
CA PHE A 41 -12.58 -11.74 7.14
C PHE A 41 -13.53 -10.55 7.25
N LEU A 42 -14.68 -10.72 7.91
CA LEU A 42 -15.65 -9.65 8.13
C LEU A 42 -15.07 -8.51 8.98
N VAL A 43 -14.31 -8.84 10.04
CA VAL A 43 -13.59 -7.85 10.85
C VAL A 43 -12.59 -7.07 9.99
N ALA A 44 -11.83 -7.74 9.13
CA ALA A 44 -10.88 -7.06 8.24
C ALA A 44 -11.60 -6.13 7.24
N ILE A 45 -12.72 -6.55 6.66
CA ILE A 45 -13.55 -5.68 5.80
C ILE A 45 -14.02 -4.46 6.59
N ALA A 46 -14.53 -4.64 7.81
CA ALA A 46 -14.99 -3.54 8.65
C ALA A 46 -13.85 -2.55 8.96
N LEU A 47 -12.65 -3.05 9.29
CA LEU A 47 -11.47 -2.23 9.54
C LEU A 47 -11.04 -1.45 8.28
N LEU A 48 -11.04 -2.09 7.11
CA LEU A 48 -10.72 -1.44 5.83
C LEU A 48 -11.75 -0.37 5.47
N ALA A 49 -13.04 -0.66 5.64
CA ALA A 49 -14.12 0.29 5.41
C ALA A 49 -14.01 1.49 6.37
N MET A 50 -13.80 1.26 7.66
CA MET A 50 -13.58 2.31 8.65
C MET A 50 -12.34 3.15 8.33
N ALA A 51 -11.23 2.53 7.92
CA ALA A 51 -10.03 3.24 7.52
C ALA A 51 -10.29 4.14 6.30
N ARG A 52 -11.02 3.64 5.29
CA ARG A 52 -11.43 4.41 4.11
C ARG A 52 -12.35 5.58 4.47
N ILE A 53 -13.33 5.36 5.33
CA ILE A 53 -14.24 6.41 5.81
C ILE A 53 -13.46 7.49 6.57
N ARG A 54 -12.59 7.09 7.51
CA ARG A 54 -11.74 8.03 8.27
C ARG A 54 -10.83 8.84 7.36
N LEU A 55 -10.25 8.21 6.35
CA LEU A 55 -9.40 8.87 5.37
C LEU A 55 -10.19 9.92 4.55
N ARG A 56 -11.35 9.56 4.03
CA ARG A 56 -12.24 10.48 3.30
C ARG A 56 -12.68 11.65 4.17
N ARG A 57 -13.06 11.41 5.43
CA ARG A 57 -13.42 12.47 6.39
C ARG A 57 -12.25 13.42 6.66
N ARG A 58 -11.02 12.91 6.81
CA ARG A 58 -9.81 13.74 6.97
C ARG A 58 -9.52 14.59 5.74
N GLN A 59 -9.64 14.02 4.55
CA GLN A 59 -9.48 14.74 3.29
C GLN A 59 -10.51 15.87 3.16
N HIS A 60 -11.78 15.58 3.42
CA HIS A 60 -12.84 16.57 3.36
C HIS A 60 -12.66 17.71 4.38
N ARG A 61 -12.20 17.42 5.61
CA ARG A 61 -11.86 18.46 6.60
C ARG A 61 -10.70 19.34 6.12
N ARG A 62 -9.65 18.76 5.53
CA ARG A 62 -8.52 19.51 4.97
C ARG A 62 -8.94 20.39 3.80
N TYR A 63 -9.78 19.85 2.92
CA TYR A 63 -10.37 20.60 1.82
C TYR A 63 -11.16 21.82 2.32
N ARG A 64 -12.09 21.62 3.27
CA ARG A 64 -12.86 22.73 3.87
C ARG A 64 -11.96 23.77 4.54
N HIS A 65 -10.94 23.35 5.28
CA HIS A 65 -10.02 24.28 5.92
C HIS A 65 -9.20 25.07 4.90
N ARG A 66 -8.73 24.45 3.82
CA ARG A 66 -8.02 25.15 2.74
C ARG A 66 -8.91 26.16 2.04
N VAL A 67 -10.15 25.80 1.69
CA VAL A 67 -11.10 26.73 1.06
C VAL A 67 -11.38 27.93 1.98
N ARG A 68 -11.54 27.68 3.29
CA ARG A 68 -11.82 28.76 4.27
C ARG A 68 -10.63 29.69 4.49
N VAL A 69 -9.39 29.19 4.46
CA VAL A 69 -8.18 29.99 4.71
C VAL A 69 -7.64 30.65 3.44
N ALA A 70 -7.75 30.00 2.28
CA ALA A 70 -7.18 30.49 1.03
C ALA A 70 -8.06 31.49 0.27
N GLY A 71 -9.33 31.70 0.69
CA GLY A 71 -10.20 32.76 0.16
C GLY A 71 -10.50 32.70 -1.35
N GLY A 72 -10.10 31.64 -2.06
CA GLY A 72 -10.15 31.56 -3.52
C GLY A 72 -10.58 30.18 -4.01
N ALA A 73 -11.33 30.19 -5.11
CA ALA A 73 -11.81 28.99 -5.79
C ALA A 73 -10.62 28.06 -6.14
N PRO A 74 -10.74 26.74 -5.91
CA PRO A 74 -9.65 25.80 -6.13
C PRO A 74 -9.40 25.63 -7.63
N SER A 75 -8.44 26.35 -8.19
CA SER A 75 -7.91 26.08 -9.52
C SER A 75 -6.94 24.89 -9.45
N ASP A 76 -7.45 23.77 -9.93
CA ASP A 76 -6.70 22.75 -10.68
C ASP A 76 -5.46 22.11 -10.02
N VAL A 77 -5.52 21.88 -8.70
CA VAL A 77 -4.64 20.87 -8.10
C VAL A 77 -5.32 19.53 -8.28
N ARG A 78 -4.90 18.80 -9.32
CA ARG A 78 -5.05 17.34 -9.45
C ARG A 78 -4.46 16.65 -8.22
N ASP A 79 -5.18 16.72 -7.11
CA ASP A 79 -4.90 16.03 -5.87
C ASP A 79 -5.05 14.54 -6.17
N GLN A 80 -3.93 13.88 -6.45
CA GLN A 80 -3.94 12.45 -6.71
C GLN A 80 -4.61 11.76 -5.52
N PRO A 81 -5.76 11.10 -5.76
CA PRO A 81 -6.55 10.59 -4.67
C PRO A 81 -5.78 9.44 -4.05
N VAL A 82 -5.69 9.49 -2.72
CA VAL A 82 -5.25 8.38 -1.85
C VAL A 82 -6.14 7.13 -2.04
N GLU A 83 -7.14 7.19 -2.93
CA GLU A 83 -7.98 6.08 -3.40
C GLU A 83 -7.20 4.89 -3.98
N LEU A 84 -5.98 5.09 -4.48
CA LEU A 84 -5.17 4.00 -5.07
C LEU A 84 -4.21 3.31 -4.09
N LEU A 85 -4.03 3.82 -2.87
CA LEU A 85 -3.03 3.29 -1.93
C LEU A 85 -3.44 1.99 -1.25
N LEU A 86 -4.73 1.65 -1.26
CA LEU A 86 -5.26 0.39 -0.74
C LEU A 86 -5.69 -0.59 -1.85
N LEU A 87 -5.93 -0.11 -3.07
CA LEU A 87 -6.39 -0.93 -4.21
C LEU A 87 -5.29 -1.22 -5.25
N ALA A 88 -4.15 -0.52 -5.20
CA ALA A 88 -3.03 -0.80 -6.09
C ALA A 88 -1.70 -0.84 -5.32
N PRO A 89 -1.45 -1.91 -4.54
CA PRO A 89 -0.11 -2.17 -3.97
C PRO A 89 1.00 -2.30 -5.04
N LEU A 90 0.62 -2.36 -6.32
CA LEU A 90 1.50 -2.54 -7.48
C LEU A 90 1.64 -1.29 -8.37
N GLY A 91 1.35 -0.09 -7.87
CA GLY A 91 1.53 1.14 -8.64
C GLY A 91 2.97 1.66 -8.71
N LYS A 92 3.25 2.57 -9.66
CA LYS A 92 4.49 3.37 -9.71
C LYS A 92 4.92 3.95 -8.34
N PRO A 93 3.99 4.44 -7.47
CA PRO A 93 4.35 4.92 -6.13
C PRO A 93 4.96 3.83 -5.23
N ALA A 94 4.42 2.62 -5.23
CA ALA A 94 4.94 1.50 -4.44
C ALA A 94 6.34 1.11 -4.90
N GLY A 95 6.55 0.99 -6.22
CA GLY A 95 7.87 0.70 -6.80
C GLY A 95 8.93 1.75 -6.42
N ARG A 96 8.57 3.04 -6.39
CA ARG A 96 9.48 4.10 -5.91
C ARG A 96 9.88 3.92 -4.46
N ARG A 97 8.95 3.54 -3.59
CA ARG A 97 9.21 3.31 -2.16
C ARG A 97 10.11 2.09 -1.95
N ILE A 98 9.85 0.99 -2.65
CA ILE A 98 10.70 -0.21 -2.62
C ILE A 98 12.13 0.15 -3.05
N ARG A 99 12.30 0.84 -4.18
CA ARG A 99 13.62 1.28 -4.66
C ARG A 99 14.35 2.18 -3.67
N ARG A 100 13.62 3.06 -2.95
CA ARG A 100 14.21 3.89 -1.90
C ARG A 100 14.63 3.08 -0.68
N THR A 101 13.80 2.14 -0.23
CA THR A 101 14.17 1.23 0.87
C THR A 101 15.42 0.43 0.51
N LEU A 102 15.51 -0.11 -0.70
CA LEU A 102 16.71 -0.82 -1.20
C LEU A 102 17.97 0.07 -1.20
N ARG A 103 17.85 1.31 -1.69
CA ARG A 103 18.98 2.27 -1.67
C ARG A 103 19.37 2.67 -0.24
N GLY A 104 18.38 2.83 0.65
CA GLY A 104 18.61 3.13 2.06
C GLY A 104 19.30 2.00 2.80
N ALA A 105 18.98 0.75 2.45
CA ALA A 105 19.61 -0.44 3.03
C ALA A 105 21.12 -0.52 2.75
N ARG A 106 21.55 -0.08 1.57
CA ARG A 106 22.98 -0.02 1.23
C ARG A 106 23.75 1.09 1.95
N ARG A 107 23.06 2.06 2.56
CA ARG A 107 23.66 3.29 3.11
C ARG A 107 23.54 3.41 4.62
N SER A 108 22.72 2.58 5.26
CA SER A 108 22.46 2.70 6.70
C SER A 108 21.94 1.39 7.29
N PRO A 109 22.33 1.06 8.55
CA PRO A 109 21.75 -0.07 9.28
C PRO A 109 20.24 0.01 9.41
N GLY A 110 19.68 1.20 9.64
CA GLY A 110 18.23 1.41 9.73
C GLY A 110 17.49 1.14 8.41
N GLY A 111 18.12 1.41 7.26
CA GLY A 111 17.59 1.02 5.97
C GLY A 111 17.58 -0.49 5.76
N LEU A 112 18.63 -1.20 6.23
CA LEU A 112 18.73 -2.65 6.14
C LEU A 112 17.67 -3.32 7.02
N ALA A 113 17.51 -2.85 8.26
CA ALA A 113 16.46 -3.32 9.16
C ALA A 113 15.07 -3.21 8.52
N ARG A 114 14.74 -2.06 7.89
CA ARG A 114 13.47 -1.89 7.16
C ARG A 114 13.32 -2.85 5.99
N LEU A 115 14.39 -3.13 5.24
CA LEU A 115 14.36 -4.07 4.14
C LEU A 115 14.09 -5.50 4.64
N VAL A 116 14.79 -5.92 5.70
CA VAL A 116 14.58 -7.23 6.35
C VAL A 116 13.15 -7.35 6.85
N THR A 117 12.64 -6.35 7.58
CA THR A 117 11.25 -6.34 8.04
C THR A 117 10.25 -6.42 6.88
N ALA A 118 10.49 -5.70 5.78
CA ALA A 118 9.65 -5.78 4.59
C ALA A 118 9.70 -7.18 3.95
N GLY A 119 10.87 -7.83 3.94
CA GLY A 119 11.03 -9.21 3.51
C GLY A 119 10.23 -10.18 4.37
N VAL A 120 10.34 -10.07 5.71
CA VAL A 120 9.56 -10.87 6.67
C VAL A 120 8.06 -10.72 6.44
N VAL A 121 7.57 -9.51 6.15
CA VAL A 121 6.15 -9.26 5.82
C VAL A 121 5.75 -9.84 4.45
N ALA A 122 6.67 -9.96 3.50
CA ALA A 122 6.42 -10.48 2.16
C ALA A 122 6.38 -12.02 2.10
N ILE A 123 7.08 -12.71 3.01
CA ILE A 123 7.09 -14.18 3.11
C ILE A 123 5.69 -14.78 3.25
N PRO A 124 4.85 -14.39 4.24
CA PRO A 124 3.52 -14.97 4.39
C PRO A 124 2.64 -14.68 3.18
N LEU A 125 2.74 -13.50 2.55
CA LEU A 125 2.04 -13.20 1.31
C LEU A 125 2.45 -14.12 0.16
N ALA A 126 3.75 -14.34 -0.02
CA ALA A 126 4.27 -15.24 -1.04
C ALA A 126 3.80 -16.68 -0.81
N TYR A 127 3.88 -17.14 0.44
CA TYR A 127 3.41 -18.47 0.84
C TYR A 127 1.90 -18.63 0.64
N SER A 128 1.08 -17.64 0.99
CA SER A 128 -0.36 -17.68 0.79
C SER A 128 -0.76 -17.77 -0.68
N LEU A 129 -0.07 -17.06 -1.57
CA LEU A 129 -0.32 -17.16 -3.01
C LEU A 129 0.04 -18.53 -3.57
N PHE A 130 1.14 -19.11 -3.11
CA PHE A 130 1.51 -20.48 -3.46
C PHE A 130 0.49 -21.50 -2.94
N ARG A 131 0.07 -21.38 -1.67
CA ARG A 131 -0.98 -22.23 -1.07
C ARG A 131 -2.33 -22.09 -1.76
N ALA A 132 -2.73 -20.88 -2.13
CA ALA A 132 -3.94 -20.64 -2.92
C ALA A 132 -3.87 -21.34 -4.29
N GLY A 133 -2.68 -21.37 -4.92
CA GLY A 133 -2.44 -22.10 -6.16
C GLY A 133 -2.57 -23.63 -5.97
N ILE A 134 -1.97 -24.19 -4.90
CA ILE A 134 -2.09 -25.64 -4.60
C ILE A 134 -3.55 -26.05 -4.53
N GLN A 135 -4.38 -25.24 -3.89
CA GLN A 135 -5.78 -25.56 -3.65
C GLN A 135 -6.59 -25.75 -4.95
N VAL A 136 -6.18 -25.13 -6.08
CA VAL A 136 -6.88 -25.22 -7.36
C VAL A 136 -7.01 -26.67 -7.84
N LEU A 137 -5.89 -27.41 -7.86
CA LEU A 137 -5.84 -28.81 -8.32
C LEU A 137 -5.74 -29.80 -7.16
N GLY A 138 -4.94 -29.49 -6.14
CA GLY A 138 -4.81 -30.35 -4.96
C GLY A 138 -6.12 -30.50 -4.20
N GLY A 139 -6.97 -29.47 -4.21
CA GLY A 139 -8.30 -29.53 -3.60
C GLY A 139 -9.27 -30.51 -4.26
N LEU A 140 -9.01 -30.96 -5.49
CA LEU A 140 -9.84 -31.96 -6.16
C LEU A 140 -9.63 -33.37 -5.56
N ASP A 141 -8.56 -33.57 -4.78
CA ASP A 141 -8.34 -34.79 -4.02
C ASP A 141 -9.16 -34.74 -2.71
N PRO A 142 -10.15 -35.64 -2.52
CA PRO A 142 -10.96 -35.66 -1.30
C PRO A 142 -10.13 -35.94 -0.05
N ASN A 143 -8.97 -36.60 -0.15
CA ASN A 143 -8.08 -36.82 0.99
C ASN A 143 -7.38 -35.54 1.41
N PHE A 144 -6.98 -34.73 0.43
CA PHE A 144 -6.38 -33.42 0.68
C PHE A 144 -7.36 -32.46 1.38
N THR A 145 -8.66 -32.58 1.11
CA THR A 145 -9.67 -31.73 1.74
C THR A 145 -10.31 -32.32 2.99
N ALA A 146 -10.17 -33.62 3.26
CA ALA A 146 -10.86 -34.33 4.35
C ALA A 146 -10.78 -33.62 5.71
N ASN A 147 -9.65 -32.99 6.01
CA ASN A 147 -9.38 -32.27 7.26
C ASN A 147 -9.02 -30.79 7.04
N ALA A 148 -9.42 -30.22 5.91
CA ALA A 148 -9.20 -28.81 5.64
C ALA A 148 -10.06 -27.93 6.55
N TRP A 149 -9.58 -26.72 6.86
CA TRP A 149 -10.30 -25.76 7.70
C TRP A 149 -11.67 -25.36 7.15
N GLY A 150 -11.86 -25.45 5.84
CA GLY A 150 -13.16 -25.23 5.19
C GLY A 150 -14.10 -26.44 5.20
N GLY A 151 -13.74 -27.50 5.91
CA GLY A 151 -14.44 -28.78 5.88
C GLY A 151 -13.99 -29.68 4.72
N PRO A 152 -14.59 -30.89 4.61
CA PRO A 152 -14.14 -31.95 3.71
C PRO A 152 -14.38 -31.64 2.22
N SER A 153 -15.15 -30.61 1.91
CA SER A 153 -15.52 -30.25 0.55
C SER A 153 -14.45 -29.41 -0.14
N TYR A 154 -14.31 -29.60 -1.45
CA TYR A 154 -13.46 -28.75 -2.29
C TYR A 154 -13.78 -27.27 -2.14
N LEU A 155 -15.07 -26.91 -2.24
CA LEU A 155 -15.52 -25.51 -2.19
C LEU A 155 -15.24 -24.87 -0.84
N GLY A 156 -15.50 -25.58 0.25
CA GLY A 156 -15.20 -25.10 1.59
C GLY A 156 -13.70 -24.87 1.77
N ALA A 157 -12.87 -25.87 1.43
CA ALA A 157 -11.42 -25.77 1.52
C ALA A 157 -10.85 -24.62 0.66
N MET A 158 -11.35 -24.45 -0.57
CA MET A 158 -11.04 -23.33 -1.45
C MET A 158 -11.38 -21.98 -0.81
N ALA A 159 -12.60 -21.84 -0.31
CA ALA A 159 -13.07 -20.59 0.27
C ALA A 159 -12.21 -20.16 1.47
N CYS A 160 -11.91 -21.05 2.42
CA CYS A 160 -11.04 -20.73 3.55
C CYS A 160 -9.64 -20.27 3.11
N HIS A 161 -8.98 -20.99 2.20
CA HIS A 161 -7.64 -20.61 1.73
C HIS A 161 -7.63 -19.26 0.99
N TYR A 162 -8.70 -18.93 0.27
CA TYR A 162 -8.79 -17.68 -0.48
C TYR A 162 -9.13 -16.50 0.45
N LEU A 163 -9.95 -16.73 1.48
CA LEU A 163 -10.17 -15.78 2.56
C LEU A 163 -8.86 -15.47 3.30
N ASP A 164 -8.08 -16.50 3.64
CA ASP A 164 -6.75 -16.34 4.26
C ASP A 164 -5.79 -15.56 3.36
N ALA A 165 -5.73 -15.92 2.07
CA ALA A 165 -4.87 -15.22 1.12
C ALA A 165 -5.26 -13.75 0.99
N ALA A 166 -6.56 -13.42 0.98
CA ALA A 166 -7.04 -12.05 0.94
C ALA A 166 -6.68 -11.28 2.22
N LEU A 167 -6.89 -11.90 3.39
CA LEU A 167 -6.54 -11.32 4.70
C LEU A 167 -5.03 -11.04 4.81
N ILE A 168 -4.21 -12.02 4.46
CA ILE A 168 -2.75 -11.91 4.48
C ILE A 168 -2.29 -10.86 3.47
N ALA A 169 -2.87 -10.81 2.26
CA ALA A 169 -2.56 -9.77 1.28
C ALA A 169 -2.88 -8.37 1.80
N ALA A 170 -4.05 -8.18 2.43
CA ALA A 170 -4.42 -6.90 3.02
C ALA A 170 -3.49 -6.49 4.17
N ALA A 171 -3.19 -7.42 5.08
CA ALA A 171 -2.27 -7.20 6.20
C ALA A 171 -0.85 -6.89 5.71
N SER A 172 -0.31 -7.66 4.77
CA SER A 172 1.02 -7.46 4.20
C SER A 172 1.11 -6.13 3.44
N ALA A 173 0.07 -5.74 2.69
CA ALA A 173 0.02 -4.45 2.03
C ALA A 173 0.05 -3.29 3.04
N TYR A 174 -0.75 -3.40 4.12
CA TYR A 174 -0.76 -2.42 5.20
C TYR A 174 0.60 -2.31 5.91
N LEU A 175 1.17 -3.44 6.34
CA LEU A 175 2.45 -3.48 7.04
C LEU A 175 3.60 -2.98 6.15
N THR A 176 3.62 -3.39 4.88
CA THR A 176 4.60 -2.90 3.90
C THR A 176 4.48 -1.39 3.71
N ALA A 177 3.26 -0.86 3.68
CA ALA A 177 3.04 0.59 3.63
C ALA A 177 3.53 1.33 4.89
N ARG A 178 3.69 0.66 6.04
CA ARG A 178 4.27 1.24 7.26
C ARG A 178 5.79 1.12 7.32
N VAL A 179 6.35 0.02 6.82
CA VAL A 179 7.78 -0.28 6.91
C VAL A 179 8.59 0.46 5.84
N LEU A 180 8.08 0.51 4.60
CA LEU A 180 8.80 1.12 3.48
C LEU A 180 9.03 2.61 3.71
N VAL A 181 10.19 3.11 3.25
CA VAL A 181 10.52 4.53 3.33
C VAL A 181 9.42 5.37 2.64
N PRO A 182 8.88 6.42 3.29
CA PRO A 182 7.88 7.29 2.67
C PRO A 182 8.39 7.92 1.37
N GLY A 183 7.46 8.30 0.49
CA GLY A 183 7.81 9.24 -0.57
C GLY A 183 8.11 10.62 0.01
N PRO A 184 8.86 11.49 -0.69
CA PRO A 184 8.76 12.91 -0.40
C PRO A 184 7.28 13.23 -0.49
N GLY A 185 6.74 13.87 0.54
CA GLY A 185 5.42 14.48 0.44
C GLY A 185 5.38 15.38 -0.80
N PRO A 186 4.20 15.77 -1.29
CA PRO A 186 4.16 16.97 -2.13
C PRO A 186 4.90 18.03 -1.33
N ALA A 187 6.06 18.45 -1.85
CA ALA A 187 6.81 19.52 -1.23
C ALA A 187 5.79 20.63 -1.02
N SER A 188 5.66 21.10 0.22
CA SER A 188 5.11 22.43 0.44
C SER A 188 5.82 23.31 -0.58
N SER A 189 5.04 23.79 -1.55
CA SER A 189 5.58 24.60 -2.64
C SER A 189 6.51 25.63 -2.01
N PRO A 190 7.78 25.73 -2.44
CA PRO A 190 8.66 26.79 -1.97
C PRO A 190 8.10 28.19 -2.25
N TYR A 191 6.97 28.28 -2.98
CA TYR A 191 6.19 29.49 -3.19
C TYR A 191 5.37 29.98 -1.98
N LEU A 192 5.17 29.15 -0.94
CA LEU A 192 4.45 29.55 0.28
C LEU A 192 5.34 29.69 1.51
N ASP A 193 6.61 29.33 1.41
CA ASP A 193 7.59 29.81 2.39
C ASP A 193 7.94 31.22 1.94
N GLY A 194 7.31 32.19 2.59
CA GLY A 194 7.49 33.61 2.36
C GLY A 194 8.97 33.95 2.50
N GLY A 195 9.69 33.79 1.39
CA GLY A 195 10.83 34.57 1.09
C GLY A 195 10.40 35.99 1.39
N ARG A 196 10.99 36.53 2.45
CA ARG A 196 11.66 37.82 2.36
C ARG A 196 12.32 37.88 0.99
N THR A 197 11.54 38.19 -0.04
CA THR A 197 12.04 38.94 -1.16
C THR A 197 12.63 40.15 -0.47
N ARG A 198 13.95 40.15 -0.30
CA ARG A 198 14.71 41.40 -0.30
C ARG A 198 14.01 42.23 -1.37
N SER A 199 13.38 43.32 -0.96
CA SER A 199 12.92 44.32 -1.92
C SER A 199 14.05 44.45 -2.94
N PRO A 200 13.79 44.27 -4.24
CA PRO A 200 14.77 44.68 -5.22
C PRO A 200 15.15 46.10 -4.81
N ALA A 201 16.45 46.29 -4.54
CA ALA A 201 16.98 47.58 -4.17
C ALA A 201 16.35 48.59 -5.13
N ALA A 202 15.73 49.62 -4.58
CA ALA A 202 15.08 50.65 -5.37
C ALA A 202 16.04 51.04 -6.49
N PRO A 203 15.61 51.06 -7.77
CA PRO A 203 16.49 51.48 -8.84
C PRO A 203 17.08 52.84 -8.47
N PRO A 204 18.37 53.08 -8.76
CA PRO A 204 19.01 54.35 -8.46
C PRO A 204 18.13 55.46 -9.01
N ARG A 205 17.71 56.40 -8.16
CA ARG A 205 16.95 57.57 -8.58
C ARG A 205 17.77 58.27 -9.66
N GLU A 206 17.22 58.39 -10.86
CA GLU A 206 17.78 59.30 -11.85
C GLU A 206 17.88 60.69 -11.22
N PRO A 207 19.04 61.36 -11.32
CA PRO A 207 19.18 62.73 -10.86
C PRO A 207 18.19 63.59 -11.66
N THR A 208 17.17 64.08 -10.96
CA THR A 208 16.25 65.06 -11.54
C THR A 208 17.05 66.30 -11.93
N SER A 209 16.79 66.84 -13.11
CA SER A 209 17.46 68.01 -13.73
C SER A 209 17.49 69.29 -12.88
N ARG A 210 16.91 69.29 -11.68
CA ARG A 210 16.99 70.39 -10.71
C ARG A 210 18.33 70.51 -9.99
N ASP A 211 19.15 69.44 -9.92
CA ASP A 211 20.43 69.49 -9.22
C ASP A 211 21.60 70.04 -10.07
N GLN A 212 21.43 70.23 -11.38
CA GLN A 212 22.46 70.81 -12.25
C GLN A 212 22.47 72.36 -12.31
N ALA A 213 21.48 73.04 -11.74
CA ALA A 213 21.33 74.50 -11.88
C ALA A 213 21.90 75.34 -10.71
N ARG A 214 22.64 74.74 -9.77
CA ARG A 214 23.35 75.49 -8.71
C ARG A 214 24.86 75.40 -8.89
N GLY A 215 25.33 75.82 -10.06
CA GLY A 215 26.71 76.27 -10.27
C GLY A 215 26.80 77.76 -9.93
N THR A 216 27.54 78.07 -8.87
CA THR A 216 27.93 79.40 -8.41
C THR A 216 28.66 80.24 -9.47
N PRO A 217 28.30 81.51 -9.67
CA PRO A 217 29.22 82.51 -10.19
C PRO A 217 30.07 83.12 -9.06
N VAL A 218 31.30 83.42 -9.44
CA VAL A 218 32.40 84.05 -8.70
C VAL A 218 32.08 85.51 -8.37
#